data_AF-A0A955S306-F1
#
_entry.id   AF-A0A955S306-F1
#
_cell.length_a   1.000
_cell.length_b   1.000
_cell.length_c   1.000
_cell.angle_alpha   90.00
_cell.angle_beta   90.00
_cell.angle_gamma   90.00
#
_symmetry.space_group_name_H-M   'P 1'
#
loop_
_entity.id
_entity.type
_entity.pdbx_description
1 polymer ?
#
loop_
_entity_poly.entity_id
_entity_poly.type
_entity_poly.pdbx_seq_one_letter_code
_entity_poly.pdbx_strand_id
1 'polypeptide(L)'
;EDEQVTFAVLHFGDHNLTGGVRPHVDDVALQGMYHQIKEAFEASDIPEVIRLMNEHFGRNNYSLKHLFKDEQKRIFNEIIVSALDDIEAHFRQIYTHYYPLMQAQQQLQIPLPPAMATSVEFILNKDLSALLEEEKLKIRAVKKIVDEVRRFDFQIDKAAIRFIAAKRINVLMERFKATPTNLKALQALEAFLRVLSPLDLEMNLWLVQDDYFRINRRRIEEKKVDGENVAGLPAKWHELFKSVGEQLRIAIE
;
A
#
# COMPACT_ATOMS: atom_id res chain seq x y z
N GLU A 1 32.62 -30.61 10.96
CA GLU A 1 33.01 -30.27 12.34
C GLU A 1 32.26 -29.01 12.69
N ASP A 2 31.56 -29.02 13.83
CA ASP A 2 30.83 -27.84 14.31
C ASP A 2 31.80 -27.02 15.19
N GLU A 3 32.28 -25.89 14.67
CA GLU A 3 33.06 -24.93 15.47
C GLU A 3 32.10 -23.96 16.18
N GLN A 4 32.25 -23.81 17.49
CA GLN A 4 31.52 -22.80 18.25
C GLN A 4 32.19 -21.44 18.08
N VAL A 5 31.38 -20.41 17.87
CA VAL A 5 31.83 -19.03 17.72
C VAL A 5 31.13 -18.12 18.72
N THR A 6 31.85 -17.11 19.18
CA THR A 6 31.31 -16.00 19.97
C THR A 6 31.23 -14.77 19.07
N PHE A 7 30.09 -14.09 19.08
CA PHE A 7 29.90 -12.85 18.33
C PHE A 7 29.23 -11.78 19.16
N ALA A 8 29.42 -10.51 18.79
CA ALA A 8 28.68 -9.37 19.32
C ALA A 8 28.31 -8.44 18.18
N VAL A 9 27.14 -7.81 18.25
CA VAL A 9 26.64 -6.86 17.26
C VAL A 9 26.14 -5.61 17.96
N LEU A 10 26.59 -4.46 17.49
CA LEU A 10 26.13 -3.14 17.91
C LEU A 10 25.42 -2.46 16.74
N HIS A 11 24.17 -2.07 16.98
CA HIS A 11 23.38 -1.22 16.09
C HIS A 11 23.00 0.04 16.86
N PHE A 12 23.49 1.21 16.43
CA PHE A 12 23.23 2.49 17.12
C PHE A 12 22.46 3.51 16.25
N GLY A 13 21.74 3.02 15.23
CA GLY A 13 20.85 3.82 14.39
C GLY A 13 21.27 3.90 12.93
N ASP A 14 20.31 4.26 12.09
CA ASP A 14 20.41 4.35 10.63
C ASP A 14 21.08 3.12 9.99
N HIS A 15 22.29 3.32 9.46
CA HIS A 15 23.08 2.33 8.73
C HIS A 15 24.36 1.97 9.50
N ASN A 16 24.43 2.30 10.79
CA ASN A 16 25.60 2.09 11.62
C ASN A 16 25.49 0.77 12.38
N LEU A 17 25.94 -0.29 11.71
CA LEU A 17 26.05 -1.64 12.26
C LEU A 17 27.52 -2.04 12.33
N THR A 18 27.96 -2.49 13.51
CA THR A 18 29.29 -3.08 13.71
C THR A 18 29.14 -4.42 14.41
N GLY A 19 29.87 -5.44 13.96
CA GLY A 19 29.85 -6.76 14.56
C GLY A 19 31.26 -7.34 14.67
N GLY A 20 31.50 -8.10 15.72
CA GLY A 20 32.74 -8.84 15.92
C GLY A 20 32.44 -10.34 16.01
N VAL A 21 33.31 -11.18 15.45
CA VAL A 21 33.23 -12.65 15.61
C VAL A 21 34.60 -13.25 15.88
N ARG A 22 34.64 -14.21 16.80
CA ARG A 22 35.84 -14.99 17.14
C ARG A 22 35.46 -16.43 17.45
N PRO A 23 36.40 -17.39 17.35
CA PRO A 23 36.21 -18.73 17.90
C PRO A 23 35.82 -18.66 19.39
N HIS A 24 34.92 -19.53 19.82
CA HIS A 24 34.54 -19.60 21.22
C HIS A 24 35.75 -20.02 22.06
N VAL A 25 36.01 -19.29 23.15
CA VAL A 25 37.15 -19.55 24.05
C VAL A 25 36.67 -20.35 25.25
N ASP A 26 35.85 -19.74 26.10
CA ASP A 26 35.14 -20.36 27.21
C ASP A 26 33.99 -19.45 27.68
N ASP A 27 33.12 -19.98 28.54
CA ASP A 27 31.97 -19.26 29.09
C ASP A 27 32.36 -18.10 30.01
N VAL A 28 33.52 -18.17 30.68
CA VAL A 28 33.97 -17.13 31.62
C VAL A 28 34.38 -15.88 30.84
N ALA A 29 35.13 -16.05 29.75
CA ALA A 29 35.52 -15.00 28.83
C ALA A 29 34.32 -14.38 28.10
N LEU A 30 33.31 -15.19 27.76
CA LEU A 30 32.05 -14.71 27.20
C LEU A 30 31.30 -13.82 28.20
N GLN A 31 31.13 -14.28 29.44
CA GLN A 31 30.43 -13.52 30.49
C GLN A 31 31.18 -12.23 30.85
N GLY A 32 32.51 -12.27 30.93
CA GLY A 32 33.33 -11.08 31.18
C GLY A 32 33.19 -10.04 30.07
N MET A 33 33.27 -10.46 28.82
CA MET A 33 33.03 -9.59 27.65
C MET A 33 31.62 -9.00 27.67
N TYR A 34 30.60 -9.83 27.90
CA TYR A 34 29.21 -9.40 27.96
C TYR A 34 29.01 -8.33 29.03
N HIS A 35 29.56 -8.53 30.24
CA HIS A 35 29.42 -7.59 31.34
C HIS A 35 30.05 -6.23 31.01
N GLN A 36 31.29 -6.21 30.53
CA GLN A 36 32.00 -4.97 30.18
C GLN A 36 31.29 -4.18 29.08
N ILE A 37 30.87 -4.87 28.00
CA ILE A 37 30.16 -4.23 26.89
C ILE A 37 28.79 -3.70 27.36
N LYS A 38 28.08 -4.46 28.21
CA LYS A 38 26.78 -4.07 28.76
C LYS A 38 26.89 -2.84 29.65
N GLU A 39 27.88 -2.76 30.53
CA GLU A 39 28.11 -1.60 31.39
C GLU A 39 28.38 -0.32 30.58
N ALA A 40 29.25 -0.40 29.57
CA ALA A 40 29.53 0.74 28.68
C ALA A 40 28.29 1.16 27.88
N PHE A 41 27.49 0.19 27.41
CA PHE A 41 26.25 0.45 26.70
C PHE A 41 25.19 1.12 27.59
N GLU A 42 25.00 0.63 28.82
CA GLU A 42 24.06 1.22 29.80
C GLU A 42 24.49 2.63 30.22
N ALA A 43 25.79 2.94 30.19
CA ALA A 43 26.33 4.29 30.40
C ALA A 43 26.21 5.21 29.17
N SER A 44 25.67 4.73 28.04
CA SER A 44 25.60 5.46 26.76
C SER A 44 26.95 5.89 26.19
N ASP A 45 28.05 5.19 26.55
CA ASP A 45 29.40 5.46 26.05
C ASP A 45 29.69 4.61 24.79
N ILE A 46 29.12 5.04 23.66
CA ILE A 46 29.30 4.36 22.36
C ILE A 46 30.78 4.22 21.95
N PRO A 47 31.64 5.26 22.10
CA PRO A 47 33.08 5.11 21.86
C PRO A 47 33.70 3.96 22.66
N GLU A 48 33.35 3.82 23.94
CA GLU A 48 33.86 2.76 24.80
C GLU A 48 33.34 1.38 24.39
N VAL A 49 32.06 1.27 24.01
CA VAL A 49 31.51 0.02 23.45
C VAL A 49 32.29 -0.41 22.20
N ILE A 50 32.56 0.51 21.27
CA ILE A 50 33.33 0.22 20.05
C ILE A 50 34.76 -0.20 20.41
N ARG A 51 35.39 0.48 21.38
CA ARG A 51 36.74 0.15 21.88
C ARG A 51 36.78 -1.27 22.45
N LEU A 52 35.85 -1.62 23.34
CA LEU A 52 35.74 -2.94 23.95
C LEU A 52 35.45 -4.03 22.91
N MET A 53 34.59 -3.77 21.92
CA MET A 53 34.37 -4.69 20.81
C MET A 53 35.66 -4.91 20.00
N ASN A 54 36.40 -3.86 19.69
CA ASN A 54 37.68 -3.97 18.99
C ASN A 54 38.73 -4.75 19.80
N GLU A 55 38.74 -4.60 21.13
CA GLU A 55 39.64 -5.36 22.01
C GLU A 55 39.30 -6.85 22.06
N HIS A 56 38.02 -7.19 22.21
CA HIS A 56 37.58 -8.58 22.34
C HIS A 56 37.61 -9.36 21.01
N PHE A 57 37.33 -8.70 19.89
CA PHE A 57 37.21 -9.34 18.56
C PHE A 57 38.37 -9.03 17.60
N GLY A 58 39.27 -8.11 17.96
CA GLY A 58 40.50 -7.82 17.21
C GLY A 58 40.24 -7.27 15.81
N ARG A 59 40.85 -7.87 14.78
CA ARG A 59 40.68 -7.46 13.37
C ARG A 59 39.39 -7.98 12.73
N ASN A 60 38.63 -8.83 13.41
CA ASN A 60 37.42 -9.46 12.89
C ASN A 60 36.19 -8.57 13.09
N ASN A 61 36.32 -7.29 12.70
CA ASN A 61 35.24 -6.34 12.75
C ASN A 61 34.57 -6.24 11.39
N TYR A 62 33.29 -6.53 11.38
CA TYR A 62 32.43 -6.51 10.22
C TYR A 62 31.45 -5.36 10.36
N SER A 63 31.14 -4.74 9.24
CA SER A 63 30.08 -3.74 9.12
C SER A 63 29.12 -4.17 8.02
N LEU A 64 28.03 -3.41 7.82
CA LEU A 64 27.12 -3.62 6.68
C LEU A 64 27.86 -3.80 5.35
N LYS A 65 28.96 -3.07 5.13
CA LYS A 65 29.77 -3.15 3.89
C LYS A 65 30.39 -4.53 3.64
N HIS A 66 30.54 -5.34 4.69
CA HIS A 66 31.16 -6.66 4.64
C HIS A 66 30.14 -7.79 4.44
N LEU A 67 28.83 -7.51 4.52
CA LEU A 67 27.79 -8.48 4.22
C LEU A 67 27.73 -8.75 2.71
N PHE A 68 27.18 -9.90 2.32
CA PHE A 68 26.87 -10.16 0.91
C PHE A 68 25.89 -9.12 0.37
N LYS A 69 25.96 -8.83 -0.94
CA LYS A 69 25.14 -7.78 -1.57
C LYS A 69 23.64 -7.96 -1.33
N ASP A 70 23.15 -9.19 -1.31
CA ASP A 70 21.72 -9.46 -1.09
C ASP A 70 21.32 -9.17 0.36
N GLU A 71 22.21 -9.46 1.31
CA GLU A 71 21.99 -9.16 2.72
C GLU A 71 22.09 -7.66 3.02
N GLN A 72 23.01 -6.96 2.35
CA GLN A 72 23.05 -5.49 2.36
C GLN A 72 21.73 -4.91 1.87
N LYS A 73 21.23 -5.36 0.71
CA LYS A 73 19.94 -4.90 0.17
C LYS A 73 18.79 -5.18 1.14
N ARG A 74 18.77 -6.37 1.76
CA ARG A 74 17.73 -6.73 2.75
C ARG A 74 17.70 -5.74 3.90
N ILE A 75 18.84 -5.49 4.53
CA ILE A 75 18.94 -4.58 5.69
C ILE A 75 18.65 -3.13 5.29
N PHE A 76 19.19 -2.66 4.14
CA PHE A 76 18.88 -1.31 3.66
C PHE A 76 17.40 -1.14 3.34
N ASN A 77 16.73 -2.15 2.78
CA ASN A 77 15.29 -2.10 2.55
C ASN A 77 14.52 -1.98 3.87
N GLU A 78 14.93 -2.69 4.92
CA GLU A 78 14.30 -2.59 6.25
C GLU A 78 14.46 -1.19 6.85
N ILE A 79 15.65 -0.60 6.76
CA ILE A 79 15.93 0.78 7.21
C ILE A 79 15.08 1.79 6.42
N ILE A 80 15.01 1.64 5.09
CA ILE A 80 14.23 2.53 4.22
C ILE A 80 12.73 2.42 4.54
N VAL A 81 12.21 1.21 4.75
CA VAL A 81 10.79 1.02 5.12
C VAL A 81 10.49 1.75 6.43
N SER A 82 11.32 1.58 7.46
CA SER A 82 11.17 2.29 8.73
C SER A 82 11.20 3.81 8.55
N ALA A 83 12.16 4.33 7.77
CA ALA A 83 12.26 5.76 7.52
C ALA A 83 11.05 6.30 6.73
N LEU A 84 10.50 5.52 5.80
CA LEU A 84 9.30 5.89 5.05
C LEU A 84 8.05 5.93 5.93
N ASP A 85 7.94 5.04 6.91
CA ASP A 85 6.84 5.06 7.88
C ASP A 85 6.90 6.32 8.77
N ASP A 86 8.10 6.72 9.20
CA ASP A 86 8.30 7.97 9.93
C ASP A 86 7.98 9.20 9.07
N ILE A 87 8.41 9.22 7.82
CA ILE A 87 8.10 10.31 6.87
C ILE A 87 6.59 10.41 6.65
N GLU A 88 5.90 9.27 6.49
CA GLU A 88 4.45 9.25 6.37
C GLU A 88 3.78 9.87 7.61
N ALA A 89 4.22 9.49 8.82
CA ALA A 89 3.66 10.04 10.05
C ALA A 89 3.77 11.57 10.09
N HIS A 90 4.93 12.12 9.71
CA HIS A 90 5.12 13.57 9.61
C HIS A 90 4.24 14.21 8.53
N PHE A 91 4.13 13.62 7.35
CA PHE A 91 3.25 14.14 6.28
C PHE A 91 1.78 14.09 6.68
N ARG A 92 1.36 13.06 7.39
CA ARG A 92 -0.01 12.94 7.92
C ARG A 92 -0.29 14.00 8.98
N GLN A 93 0.69 14.33 9.83
CA GLN A 93 0.58 15.44 10.77
C GLN A 93 0.43 16.78 10.05
N ILE A 94 1.26 17.06 9.03
CA ILE A 94 1.14 18.26 8.19
C ILE A 94 -0.26 18.34 7.57
N TYR A 95 -0.71 17.25 6.93
CA TYR A 95 -2.02 17.19 6.30
C TYR A 95 -3.15 17.49 7.31
N THR A 96 -3.16 16.79 8.44
CA THR A 96 -4.23 16.89 9.43
C THR A 96 -4.24 18.25 10.12
N HIS A 97 -3.07 18.75 10.53
CA HIS A 97 -2.95 19.99 11.29
C HIS A 97 -3.29 21.22 10.44
N TYR A 98 -2.83 21.25 9.19
CA TYR A 98 -3.03 22.39 8.30
C TYR A 98 -4.27 22.27 7.41
N TYR A 99 -5.05 21.19 7.51
CA TYR A 99 -6.27 21.01 6.71
C TYR A 99 -7.21 22.23 6.72
N PRO A 100 -7.54 22.85 7.87
CA PRO A 100 -8.42 24.03 7.88
C PRO A 100 -7.84 25.22 7.11
N LEU A 101 -6.50 25.38 7.13
CA LEU A 101 -5.82 26.43 6.38
C LEU A 101 -5.90 26.16 4.87
N MET A 102 -5.64 24.91 4.44
CA MET A 102 -5.77 24.52 3.03
C MET A 102 -7.19 24.74 2.51
N GLN A 103 -8.19 24.41 3.33
CA GLN A 103 -9.60 24.65 3.03
C GLN A 103 -9.90 26.14 2.83
N ALA A 104 -9.39 27.00 3.72
CA ALA A 104 -9.55 28.44 3.59
C ALA A 104 -8.85 28.99 2.34
N GLN A 105 -7.64 28.52 2.04
CA GLN A 105 -6.92 28.91 0.81
C GLN A 105 -7.71 28.56 -0.45
N GLN A 106 -8.29 27.35 -0.50
CA GLN A 106 -9.12 26.92 -1.63
C GLN A 106 -10.39 27.79 -1.80
N GLN A 107 -11.04 28.16 -0.70
CA GLN A 107 -12.21 29.05 -0.74
C GLN A 107 -11.86 30.47 -1.22
N LEU A 108 -10.68 30.96 -0.85
CA LEU A 108 -10.16 32.26 -1.26
C LEU A 108 -9.44 32.24 -2.63
N GLN A 109 -9.41 31.08 -3.31
CA GLN A 109 -8.69 30.88 -4.58
C GLN A 109 -7.20 31.22 -4.50
N ILE A 110 -6.60 31.02 -3.32
CA ILE A 110 -5.16 31.18 -3.09
C ILE A 110 -4.49 29.85 -3.42
N PRO A 111 -3.43 29.84 -4.25
CA PRO A 111 -2.74 28.60 -4.60
C PRO A 111 -2.10 27.97 -3.36
N LEU A 112 -2.23 26.64 -3.26
CA LEU A 112 -1.61 25.88 -2.18
C LEU A 112 -0.08 25.84 -2.39
N PRO A 113 0.74 26.12 -1.36
CA PRO A 113 2.19 26.00 -1.47
C PRO A 113 2.60 24.57 -1.87
N PRO A 114 3.60 24.39 -2.75
CA PRO A 114 4.01 23.06 -3.24
C PRO A 114 4.37 22.08 -2.12
N ALA A 115 5.03 22.55 -1.06
CA ALA A 115 5.39 21.72 0.09
C ALA A 115 4.15 21.11 0.78
N MET A 116 3.04 21.86 0.86
CA MET A 116 1.79 21.35 1.40
C MET A 116 1.11 20.39 0.43
N ALA A 117 1.07 20.73 -0.86
CA ALA A 117 0.48 19.87 -1.89
C ALA A 117 1.16 18.49 -1.92
N THR A 118 2.50 18.45 -1.97
CA THR A 118 3.27 17.20 -2.01
C THR A 118 3.02 16.30 -0.79
N SER A 119 2.94 16.88 0.41
CA SER A 119 2.64 16.09 1.62
C SER A 119 1.23 15.47 1.56
N VAL A 120 0.24 16.21 1.07
CA VAL A 120 -1.14 15.69 0.95
C VAL A 120 -1.25 14.67 -0.17
N GLU A 121 -0.68 14.95 -1.33
CA GLU A 121 -0.63 14.04 -2.47
C GLU A 121 -0.03 12.69 -2.07
N PHE A 122 1.08 12.69 -1.34
CA PHE A 122 1.69 11.45 -0.84
C PHE A 122 0.72 10.63 0.02
N ILE A 123 0.04 11.28 0.98
CA ILE A 123 -0.90 10.61 1.88
C ILE A 123 -2.12 10.09 1.12
N LEU A 124 -2.71 10.89 0.22
CA LEU A 124 -3.88 10.47 -0.56
C LEU A 124 -3.55 9.30 -1.50
N ASN A 125 -2.36 9.28 -2.11
CA ASN A 125 -1.90 8.16 -2.93
C ASN A 125 -1.73 6.87 -2.12
N LYS A 126 -1.09 6.96 -0.94
CA LYS A 126 -0.90 5.81 -0.05
C LYS A 126 -2.25 5.28 0.46
N ASP A 127 -3.10 6.16 0.96
CA ASP A 127 -4.41 5.79 1.51
C ASP A 127 -5.34 5.22 0.42
N LEU A 128 -5.34 5.80 -0.78
CA LEU A 128 -6.13 5.27 -1.89
C LEU A 128 -5.63 3.88 -2.30
N SER A 129 -4.31 3.70 -2.47
CA SER A 129 -3.73 2.40 -2.83
C SER A 129 -4.12 1.33 -1.81
N ALA A 130 -3.93 1.63 -0.52
CA ALA A 130 -4.30 0.71 0.57
C ALA A 130 -5.79 0.34 0.53
N LEU A 131 -6.69 1.32 0.36
CA LEU A 131 -8.13 1.07 0.30
C LEU A 131 -8.56 0.23 -0.91
N LEU A 132 -7.83 0.31 -2.03
CA LEU A 132 -8.10 -0.48 -3.23
C LEU A 132 -7.60 -1.93 -3.10
N GLU A 133 -6.53 -2.14 -2.32
CA GLU A 133 -5.94 -3.46 -2.05
C GLU A 133 -6.67 -4.23 -0.94
N GLU A 134 -7.35 -3.55 -0.01
CA GLU A 134 -8.11 -4.19 1.06
C GLU A 134 -9.09 -5.26 0.54
N GLU A 135 -9.21 -6.38 1.26
CA GLU A 135 -10.15 -7.45 0.90
C GLU A 135 -11.60 -6.95 0.83
N LYS A 136 -12.00 -6.12 1.80
CA LYS A 136 -13.34 -5.53 1.88
C LYS A 136 -13.35 -4.12 1.27
N LEU A 137 -14.15 -3.93 0.23
CA LEU A 137 -14.23 -2.64 -0.44
C LEU A 137 -14.95 -1.60 0.44
N LYS A 138 -14.23 -0.54 0.83
CA LYS A 138 -14.75 0.59 1.59
C LYS A 138 -15.10 1.77 0.67
N ILE A 139 -16.16 1.62 -0.13
CA ILE A 139 -16.56 2.60 -1.17
C ILE A 139 -16.66 4.04 -0.65
N ARG A 140 -17.18 4.25 0.56
CA ARG A 140 -17.29 5.59 1.17
C ARG A 140 -15.93 6.23 1.43
N ALA A 141 -14.94 5.45 1.85
CA ALA A 141 -13.60 5.93 2.11
C ALA A 141 -12.88 6.27 0.79
N VAL A 142 -13.00 5.41 -0.22
CA VAL A 142 -12.49 5.68 -1.57
C VAL A 142 -13.10 6.97 -2.13
N LYS A 143 -14.43 7.13 -2.01
CA LYS A 143 -15.13 8.34 -2.47
C LYS A 143 -14.59 9.59 -1.79
N LYS A 144 -14.36 9.56 -0.48
CA LYS A 144 -13.81 10.70 0.26
C LYS A 144 -12.46 11.15 -0.32
N ILE A 145 -11.57 10.20 -0.59
CA ILE A 145 -10.25 10.52 -1.17
C ILE A 145 -10.41 11.07 -2.60
N VAL A 146 -11.23 10.43 -3.44
CA VAL A 146 -11.46 10.93 -4.81
C VAL A 146 -12.05 12.34 -4.80
N ASP A 147 -13.01 12.62 -3.92
CA ASP A 147 -13.60 13.95 -3.76
C ASP A 147 -12.54 14.98 -3.33
N GLU A 148 -11.62 14.62 -2.42
CA GLU A 148 -10.51 15.49 -1.99
C GLU A 148 -9.52 15.75 -3.13
N VAL A 149 -9.10 14.70 -3.85
CA VAL A 149 -8.22 14.80 -5.03
C VAL A 149 -8.80 15.77 -6.05
N ARG A 150 -10.10 15.61 -6.36
CA ARG A 150 -10.81 16.47 -7.32
C ARG A 150 -10.98 17.91 -6.83
N ARG A 151 -11.21 18.08 -5.53
CA ARG A 151 -11.50 19.38 -4.94
C ARG A 151 -10.30 20.32 -4.96
N PHE A 152 -9.11 19.76 -4.77
CA PHE A 152 -7.85 20.50 -4.69
C PHE A 152 -6.96 20.34 -5.92
N ASP A 153 -7.40 19.56 -6.92
CA ASP A 153 -6.64 19.22 -8.12
C ASP A 153 -5.28 18.56 -7.80
N PHE A 154 -5.28 17.70 -6.77
CA PHE A 154 -4.09 16.99 -6.34
C PHE A 154 -3.67 15.93 -7.35
N GLN A 155 -2.36 15.78 -7.52
CA GLN A 155 -1.79 14.77 -8.38
C GLN A 155 -1.83 13.38 -7.71
N ILE A 156 -2.32 12.40 -8.46
CA ILE A 156 -2.29 10.99 -8.07
C ILE A 156 -1.40 10.19 -9.02
N ASP A 157 -0.78 9.12 -8.49
CA ASP A 157 -0.09 8.12 -9.28
C ASP A 157 -1.10 7.32 -10.09
N LYS A 158 -1.50 7.89 -11.23
CA LYS A 158 -2.45 7.26 -12.14
C LYS A 158 -2.00 5.88 -12.59
N ALA A 159 -0.70 5.60 -12.68
CA ALA A 159 -0.21 4.30 -13.14
C ALA A 159 -0.45 3.22 -12.08
N ALA A 160 -0.03 3.46 -10.84
CA ALA A 160 -0.26 2.54 -9.73
C ALA A 160 -1.77 2.36 -9.46
N ILE A 161 -2.50 3.47 -9.33
CA ILE A 161 -3.93 3.44 -9.03
C ILE A 161 -4.73 2.74 -10.14
N ARG A 162 -4.41 2.97 -11.42
CA ARG A 162 -5.03 2.27 -12.56
C ARG A 162 -4.84 0.77 -12.47
N PHE A 163 -3.63 0.30 -12.16
CA PHE A 163 -3.34 -1.13 -12.07
C PHE A 163 -4.13 -1.80 -10.94
N ILE A 164 -4.11 -1.21 -9.74
CA ILE A 164 -4.80 -1.75 -8.57
C ILE A 164 -6.33 -1.70 -8.78
N ALA A 165 -6.85 -0.59 -9.29
CA ALA A 165 -8.26 -0.41 -9.59
C ALA A 165 -8.76 -1.43 -10.63
N ALA A 166 -8.04 -1.63 -11.74
CA ALA A 166 -8.41 -2.60 -12.77
C ALA A 166 -8.46 -4.03 -12.20
N LYS A 167 -7.45 -4.43 -11.42
CA LYS A 167 -7.43 -5.72 -10.71
C LYS A 167 -8.65 -5.85 -9.79
N ARG A 168 -9.00 -4.78 -9.07
CA ARG A 168 -10.15 -4.77 -8.16
C ARG A 168 -11.49 -4.87 -8.90
N ILE A 169 -11.66 -4.18 -10.02
CA ILE A 169 -12.85 -4.28 -10.88
C ILE A 169 -13.00 -5.70 -11.42
N ASN A 170 -11.91 -6.35 -11.86
CA ASN A 170 -11.95 -7.74 -12.31
C ASN A 170 -12.49 -8.68 -11.21
N VAL A 171 -12.02 -8.52 -9.97
CA VAL A 171 -12.51 -9.32 -8.83
C VAL A 171 -14.00 -9.07 -8.56
N LEU A 172 -14.47 -7.83 -8.65
CA LEU A 172 -15.89 -7.51 -8.48
C LEU A 172 -16.74 -8.09 -9.61
N MET A 173 -16.25 -8.06 -10.85
CA MET A 173 -16.93 -8.65 -12.01
C MET A 173 -17.01 -10.18 -11.88
N GLU A 174 -15.94 -10.86 -11.50
CA GLU A 174 -15.95 -12.32 -11.29
C GLU A 174 -16.95 -12.74 -10.20
N ARG A 175 -17.02 -11.98 -9.10
CA ARG A 175 -18.04 -12.20 -8.05
C ARG A 175 -19.46 -12.02 -8.57
N PHE A 176 -19.69 -11.03 -9.42
CA PHE A 176 -21.01 -10.80 -10.03
C PHE A 176 -21.35 -11.89 -11.06
N LYS A 177 -20.39 -12.28 -11.91
CA LYS A 177 -20.51 -13.35 -12.91
C LYS A 177 -20.83 -14.71 -12.31
N ALA A 178 -20.30 -15.02 -11.13
CA ALA A 178 -20.64 -16.24 -10.40
C ALA A 178 -22.12 -16.33 -10.02
N THR A 179 -22.79 -15.18 -9.82
CA THR A 179 -24.23 -15.13 -9.53
C THR A 179 -24.85 -13.87 -10.15
N PRO A 180 -25.19 -13.88 -11.45
CA PRO A 180 -25.63 -12.67 -12.18
C PRO A 180 -26.97 -12.07 -11.68
N THR A 181 -27.69 -12.77 -10.81
CA THR A 181 -28.89 -12.28 -10.12
C THR A 181 -28.59 -11.52 -8.83
N ASN A 182 -27.33 -11.55 -8.35
CA ASN A 182 -26.92 -10.90 -7.12
C ASN A 182 -26.85 -9.38 -7.26
N LEU A 183 -27.92 -8.71 -6.85
CA LEU A 183 -28.04 -7.25 -6.89
C LEU A 183 -26.92 -6.55 -6.08
N LYS A 184 -26.50 -7.10 -4.95
CA LYS A 184 -25.46 -6.47 -4.10
C LYS A 184 -24.10 -6.48 -4.79
N ALA A 185 -23.75 -7.56 -5.49
CA ALA A 185 -22.51 -7.64 -6.26
C ALA A 185 -22.50 -6.62 -7.41
N LEU A 186 -23.62 -6.50 -8.14
CA LEU A 186 -23.78 -5.50 -9.19
C LEU A 186 -23.71 -4.07 -8.65
N GLN A 187 -24.36 -3.79 -7.52
CA GLN A 187 -24.30 -2.50 -6.84
C GLN A 187 -22.87 -2.13 -6.43
N ALA A 188 -22.10 -3.10 -5.91
CA ALA A 188 -20.72 -2.86 -5.51
C ALA A 188 -19.82 -2.54 -6.71
N LEU A 189 -19.98 -3.27 -7.82
CA LEU A 189 -19.25 -3.02 -9.08
C LEU A 189 -19.58 -1.63 -9.63
N GLU A 190 -20.87 -1.32 -9.78
CA GLU A 190 -21.35 -0.04 -10.30
C GLU A 190 -20.87 1.14 -9.44
N ALA A 191 -21.08 1.06 -8.12
CA ALA A 191 -20.67 2.13 -7.22
C ALA A 191 -19.15 2.35 -7.23
N PHE A 192 -18.36 1.29 -7.44
CA PHE A 192 -16.91 1.40 -7.51
C PHE A 192 -16.44 2.06 -8.81
N LEU A 193 -16.96 1.63 -9.96
CA LEU A 193 -16.72 2.26 -11.26
C LEU A 193 -17.10 3.76 -11.23
N ARG A 194 -18.27 4.07 -10.66
CA ARG A 194 -18.75 5.45 -10.50
C ARG A 194 -17.82 6.29 -9.64
N VAL A 195 -17.35 5.76 -8.51
CA VAL A 195 -16.47 6.49 -7.59
C VAL A 195 -15.10 6.78 -8.22
N LEU A 196 -14.58 5.91 -9.09
CA LEU A 196 -13.29 6.12 -9.74
C LEU A 196 -13.37 6.96 -11.01
N SER A 197 -14.56 7.12 -11.62
CA SER A 197 -14.76 7.88 -12.85
C SER A 197 -14.14 9.29 -12.84
N PRO A 198 -14.22 10.10 -11.77
CA PRO A 198 -13.63 11.44 -11.75
C PRO A 198 -12.11 11.48 -11.89
N LEU A 199 -11.41 10.38 -11.59
CA LEU A 199 -9.95 10.30 -11.68
C LEU A 199 -9.45 10.14 -13.12
N ASP A 200 -10.35 9.82 -14.06
CA ASP A 200 -10.04 9.57 -15.46
C ASP A 200 -8.85 8.60 -15.62
N LEU A 201 -9.02 7.42 -15.03
CA LEU A 201 -8.05 6.34 -15.11
C LEU A 201 -8.28 5.63 -16.44
N GLU A 202 -7.32 5.73 -17.36
CA GLU A 202 -7.31 5.01 -18.65
C GLU A 202 -7.10 3.50 -18.44
N MET A 203 -8.10 2.84 -17.84
CA MET A 203 -8.07 1.43 -17.47
C MET A 203 -8.34 0.55 -18.69
N ASN A 204 -7.53 -0.49 -18.89
CA ASN A 204 -7.87 -1.58 -19.79
C ASN A 204 -8.79 -2.58 -19.08
N LEU A 205 -10.08 -2.55 -19.42
CA LEU A 205 -11.12 -3.37 -18.80
C LEU A 205 -11.64 -4.48 -19.73
N TRP A 206 -10.84 -4.91 -20.72
CA TRP A 206 -11.29 -5.86 -21.75
C TRP A 206 -11.94 -7.14 -21.20
N LEU A 207 -11.35 -7.76 -20.16
CA LEU A 207 -11.92 -8.96 -19.52
C LEU A 207 -13.29 -8.70 -18.88
N VAL A 208 -13.43 -7.54 -18.22
CA VAL A 208 -14.68 -7.12 -17.58
C VAL A 208 -15.74 -6.85 -18.64
N GLN A 209 -15.33 -6.26 -19.76
CA GLN A 209 -16.21 -6.00 -20.89
C GLN A 209 -16.71 -7.30 -21.53
N ASP A 210 -15.82 -8.27 -21.78
CA ASP A 210 -16.19 -9.58 -22.33
C ASP A 210 -17.17 -10.32 -21.42
N ASP A 211 -16.89 -10.37 -20.12
CA ASP A 211 -17.78 -11.01 -19.15
C ASP A 211 -19.14 -10.33 -19.07
N TYR A 212 -19.17 -9.00 -19.12
CA TYR A 212 -20.41 -8.23 -19.20
C TYR A 212 -21.23 -8.61 -20.44
N PHE A 213 -20.61 -8.67 -21.61
CA PHE A 213 -21.25 -9.07 -22.86
C PHE A 213 -21.80 -10.50 -22.81
N ARG A 214 -21.03 -11.44 -22.26
CA ARG A 214 -21.46 -12.84 -22.11
C ARG A 214 -22.67 -12.97 -21.20
N ILE A 215 -22.69 -12.25 -20.08
CA ILE A 215 -23.86 -12.17 -19.19
C ILE A 215 -25.05 -11.61 -19.96
N ASN A 216 -24.89 -10.48 -20.66
CA ASN A 216 -25.98 -9.87 -21.42
C ASN A 216 -26.57 -10.83 -22.47
N ARG A 217 -25.73 -11.48 -23.28
CA ARG A 217 -26.14 -12.42 -24.33
C ARG A 217 -26.96 -13.58 -23.77
N ARG A 218 -26.46 -14.23 -22.71
CA ARG A 218 -27.14 -15.37 -22.08
C ARG A 218 -28.56 -15.00 -21.64
N ARG A 219 -28.74 -13.79 -21.11
CA ARG A 219 -30.05 -13.34 -20.64
C ARG A 219 -31.02 -12.98 -21.75
N ILE A 220 -30.52 -12.47 -22.87
CA ILE A 220 -31.33 -12.25 -24.07
C ILE A 220 -31.81 -13.61 -24.62
N GLU A 221 -30.94 -14.62 -24.62
CA GLU A 221 -31.28 -15.99 -25.03
C GLU A 221 -32.32 -16.63 -24.09
N GLU A 222 -32.13 -16.55 -22.77
CA GLU A 222 -33.08 -17.03 -21.75
C GLU A 222 -34.48 -16.38 -21.90
N LYS A 223 -34.54 -15.06 -22.15
CA LYS A 223 -35.81 -14.35 -22.39
C LYS A 223 -36.53 -14.81 -23.66
N LYS A 224 -35.80 -15.23 -24.71
CA LYS A 224 -36.38 -15.71 -25.97
C LYS A 224 -36.94 -17.13 -25.85
N VAL A 225 -36.39 -17.95 -24.96
CA VAL A 225 -36.77 -19.35 -24.79
C VAL A 225 -37.97 -19.52 -23.84
N ASP A 226 -38.02 -18.77 -22.73
CA ASP A 226 -39.00 -19.01 -21.66
C ASP A 226 -40.27 -18.14 -21.72
N GLY A 227 -40.41 -17.23 -22.70
CA GLY A 227 -41.62 -16.44 -22.93
C GLY A 227 -42.22 -15.78 -21.68
N GLU A 228 -41.81 -14.54 -21.38
CA GLU A 228 -42.23 -13.73 -20.21
C GLU A 228 -42.03 -14.36 -18.80
N ASN A 229 -41.72 -15.66 -18.68
CA ASN A 229 -41.71 -16.40 -17.41
C ASN A 229 -40.32 -16.67 -16.83
N VAL A 230 -39.28 -15.97 -17.29
CA VAL A 230 -38.02 -15.86 -16.53
C VAL A 230 -38.33 -15.01 -15.31
N ALA A 231 -38.13 -15.54 -14.09
CA ALA A 231 -38.29 -14.81 -12.84
C ALA A 231 -37.71 -13.39 -12.98
N GLY A 232 -38.60 -12.42 -13.19
CA GLY A 232 -38.23 -11.09 -13.64
C GLY A 232 -37.34 -10.47 -12.58
N LEU A 233 -36.10 -10.13 -12.94
CA LEU A 233 -35.28 -9.41 -11.99
C LEU A 233 -35.88 -8.03 -11.71
N PRO A 234 -35.64 -7.49 -10.50
CA PRO A 234 -36.13 -6.17 -10.16
C PRO A 234 -35.70 -5.13 -11.22
N ALA A 235 -36.55 -4.15 -11.51
CA ALA A 235 -36.22 -3.03 -12.41
C ALA A 235 -34.87 -2.38 -12.06
N LYS A 236 -34.59 -2.24 -10.76
CA LYS A 236 -33.33 -1.76 -10.21
C LYS A 236 -32.09 -2.55 -10.69
N TRP A 237 -32.21 -3.85 -10.91
CA TRP A 237 -31.12 -4.65 -11.48
C TRP A 237 -30.83 -4.22 -12.91
N HIS A 238 -31.87 -4.04 -13.73
CA HIS A 238 -31.72 -3.63 -15.13
C HIS A 238 -31.10 -2.24 -15.26
N GLU A 239 -31.54 -1.30 -14.42
CA GLU A 239 -30.96 0.05 -14.34
C GLU A 239 -29.48 0.02 -13.97
N LEU A 240 -29.10 -0.73 -12.93
CA LEU A 240 -27.70 -0.84 -12.52
C LEU A 240 -26.86 -1.57 -13.55
N PHE A 241 -27.40 -2.62 -14.18
CA PHE A 241 -26.69 -3.35 -15.21
C PHE A 241 -26.39 -2.43 -16.39
N LYS A 242 -27.39 -1.68 -16.86
CA LYS A 242 -27.21 -0.67 -17.91
C LYS A 242 -26.18 0.39 -17.53
N SER A 243 -26.25 0.92 -16.30
CA SER A 243 -25.28 1.90 -15.78
C SER A 243 -23.84 1.37 -15.79
N VAL A 244 -23.63 0.09 -15.48
CA VAL A 244 -22.30 -0.55 -15.60
C VAL A 244 -21.86 -0.62 -17.06
N GLY A 245 -22.77 -0.98 -17.98
CA GLY A 245 -22.47 -1.01 -19.42
C GLY A 245 -22.01 0.34 -19.95
N GLU A 246 -22.72 1.42 -19.59
CA GLU A 246 -22.36 2.80 -19.95
C GLU A 246 -20.97 3.19 -19.41
N GLN A 247 -20.68 2.88 -18.15
CA GLN A 247 -19.37 3.14 -17.53
C GLN A 247 -18.24 2.32 -18.16
N LEU A 248 -18.52 1.11 -18.63
CA LEU A 248 -17.59 0.26 -19.38
C LEU A 248 -17.45 0.68 -20.85
N ARG A 249 -18.18 1.72 -21.30
CA ARG A 249 -18.27 2.15 -22.70
C ARG A 249 -18.76 1.04 -23.64
N ILE A 250 -19.65 0.20 -23.14
CA ILE A 250 -20.33 -0.85 -23.89
C ILE A 250 -21.73 -0.36 -24.24
N ALA A 251 -22.04 -0.25 -25.54
CA ALA A 251 -23.40 -0.07 -26.00
C ALA A 251 -24.15 -1.41 -25.91
N ILE A 252 -25.30 -1.41 -25.25
CA ILE A 252 -26.24 -2.53 -25.22
C ILE A 252 -27.44 -2.10 -26.04
N GLU A 253 -27.73 -2.85 -27.11
CA GLU A 253 -29.00 -2.78 -27.84
C GLU A 253 -30.07 -3.61 -27.14
#